data_AF-A0A924MA70-F1
#
_entry.id   AF-A0A924MA70-F1
#
_cell.length_a   1.000
_cell.length_b   1.000
_cell.length_c   1.000
_cell.angle_alpha   90.00
_cell.angle_beta   90.00
_cell.angle_gamma   90.00
#
_symmetry.space_group_name_H-M   'P 1'
#
loop_
_entity.id
_entity.type
_entity.pdbx_description
1 polymer ?
#
loop_
_entity_poly.entity_id
_entity_poly.type
_entity_poly.pdbx_seq_one_letter_code
_entity_poly.pdbx_strand_id
1 'polypeptide(L)'
;LTNPTEVYTAATLAKLAKAKASNTTVMIKDSSDIFSTSFYPNKASLTWKFKCVNARDIAWAASKAFMWDAAKIDLQSGKKCLAQSVYPIESKGNNAWGRSTEYVKHSIELSSRWYEYTYPVATNVAGIVGGMEYPGIVFCGYNATKGGLWGVTNHEFGHNWFPMIVGSNERKYAWMDEGFNTFINDFDTDDFNEGEYADKQNVQRIAKAMFNPNADAIMNTPDVIQNNYLGFAAYNKPALGLHILRDQILGADRFDYAFKTYIKRWAFKHPTPFDFFRTMENVGGEDLSWFFREWFMTDWKLDQGIKEVTYVSGDVKNGALITIENLEEMALPVVLAIKEENGKTDTVKLPAEVWQRGNKWTFKYKSTSKLVNVTIDPNAEFPDINTGNNSWTGINPKPIPAGTTAAAVIDNYIKAIGGSENIIAISDISIVSIGTIQGVEVQSILKQKMPNKLFQEISVPAMNIVPMKLVMNGDSISMQQNGQPTPIPATAKEGLLASMQIFPEINLATKTLTLAPMLEAVGDALAYVITITPATGGKITAYYDEKTGLKLKDVATTGSTEYSNYKTVNGVKIPYTKKADMGGQLIEYKVKEAKINSGLTDADFK
;
A
#
# COMPACT_ATOMS: atom_id res chain seq x y z
N LEU A 1 7.52 -39.45 -6.09
CA LEU A 1 7.49 -40.81 -5.47
C LEU A 1 7.53 -41.85 -6.58
N THR A 2 8.49 -42.77 -6.55
CA THR A 2 8.68 -43.79 -7.60
C THR A 2 8.15 -45.17 -7.22
N ASN A 3 7.84 -45.42 -5.93
CA ASN A 3 7.31 -46.69 -5.43
C ASN A 3 5.97 -46.57 -4.68
N PRO A 4 4.95 -45.86 -5.21
CA PRO A 4 3.71 -45.59 -4.47
C PRO A 4 2.94 -46.85 -4.05
N THR A 5 2.98 -47.92 -4.84
CA THR A 5 2.33 -49.21 -4.54
C THR A 5 2.97 -50.00 -3.40
N GLU A 6 4.22 -49.68 -3.04
CA GLU A 6 4.92 -50.34 -1.93
C GLU A 6 4.59 -49.72 -0.57
N VAL A 7 4.15 -48.45 -0.57
CA VAL A 7 4.04 -47.59 0.62
C VAL A 7 2.63 -47.10 0.92
N TYR A 8 1.69 -47.19 -0.01
CA TYR A 8 0.29 -46.81 0.20
C TYR A 8 -0.67 -47.97 -0.09
N THR A 9 -1.81 -48.00 0.60
CA THR A 9 -2.88 -48.97 0.30
C THR A 9 -3.61 -48.63 -0.99
N ALA A 10 -4.34 -49.61 -1.56
CA ALA A 10 -5.14 -49.41 -2.77
C ALA A 10 -6.17 -48.28 -2.62
N ALA A 11 -6.77 -48.12 -1.44
CA ALA A 11 -7.71 -47.05 -1.15
C ALA A 11 -7.05 -45.65 -1.21
N THR A 12 -5.86 -45.50 -0.63
CA THR A 12 -5.10 -44.24 -0.72
C THR A 12 -4.67 -43.94 -2.16
N LEU A 13 -4.21 -44.95 -2.90
CA LEU A 13 -3.87 -44.79 -4.32
C LEU A 13 -5.08 -44.36 -5.17
N ALA A 14 -6.27 -44.88 -4.88
CA ALA A 14 -7.51 -44.47 -5.56
C ALA A 14 -7.85 -42.99 -5.28
N LYS A 15 -7.72 -42.53 -4.03
CA LYS A 15 -7.90 -41.10 -3.68
C LYS A 15 -6.89 -40.21 -4.42
N LEU A 16 -5.62 -40.63 -4.51
CA LEU A 16 -4.59 -39.89 -5.25
C LEU A 16 -4.83 -39.88 -6.76
N ALA A 17 -5.31 -40.98 -7.34
CA ALA A 17 -5.71 -41.03 -8.75
C ALA A 17 -6.86 -40.05 -9.03
N LYS A 18 -7.84 -39.97 -8.12
CA LYS A 18 -8.92 -38.97 -8.19
C LYS A 18 -8.38 -37.55 -8.12
N ALA A 19 -7.48 -37.24 -7.17
CA ALA A 19 -6.85 -35.93 -7.04
C ALA A 19 -6.11 -35.50 -8.32
N LYS A 20 -5.33 -36.40 -8.93
CA LYS A 20 -4.62 -36.18 -10.20
C LYS A 20 -5.54 -35.88 -11.40
N ALA A 21 -6.83 -36.19 -11.28
CA ALA A 21 -7.83 -35.90 -12.32
C ALA A 21 -8.76 -34.74 -11.94
N SER A 22 -8.68 -34.22 -10.72
CA SER A 22 -9.63 -33.25 -10.16
C SER A 22 -9.10 -31.82 -10.26
N ASN A 23 -9.94 -30.91 -10.75
CA ASN A 23 -9.64 -29.47 -10.74
C ASN A 23 -9.84 -28.85 -9.35
N THR A 24 -10.58 -29.53 -8.46
CA THR A 24 -10.81 -29.10 -7.08
C THR A 24 -10.10 -30.03 -6.10
N THR A 25 -9.83 -29.53 -4.90
CA THR A 25 -9.15 -30.26 -3.83
C THR A 25 -9.85 -31.56 -3.46
N VAL A 26 -9.08 -32.64 -3.39
CA VAL A 26 -9.52 -33.95 -2.92
C VAL A 26 -8.77 -34.27 -1.62
N MET A 27 -9.53 -34.43 -0.53
CA MET A 27 -8.97 -34.91 0.73
C MET A 27 -8.44 -36.34 0.57
N ILE A 28 -7.15 -36.52 0.81
CA ILE A 28 -6.52 -37.83 0.85
C ILE A 28 -6.65 -38.41 2.25
N LYS A 29 -6.22 -37.65 3.27
CA LYS A 29 -6.24 -38.00 4.70
C LYS A 29 -6.83 -36.85 5.50
N ASP A 30 -7.97 -37.06 6.16
CA ASP A 30 -8.65 -36.04 6.94
C ASP A 30 -8.40 -36.12 8.45
N SER A 31 -9.06 -35.26 9.22
CA SER A 31 -8.91 -35.18 10.68
C SER A 31 -9.41 -36.43 11.42
N SER A 32 -10.44 -37.12 10.89
CA SER A 32 -10.96 -38.36 11.49
C SER A 32 -10.03 -39.55 11.27
N ASP A 33 -9.16 -39.41 10.27
CA ASP A 33 -8.24 -40.43 9.78
C ASP A 33 -6.81 -40.29 10.35
N ILE A 34 -6.49 -39.27 11.16
CA ILE A 34 -5.08 -38.91 11.47
C ILE A 34 -4.27 -40.01 12.15
N PHE A 35 -4.90 -40.79 13.02
CA PHE A 35 -4.29 -41.92 13.72
C PHE A 35 -4.60 -43.28 13.09
N SER A 36 -5.31 -43.30 11.96
CA SER A 36 -5.64 -44.53 11.26
C SER A 36 -4.41 -45.10 10.55
N THR A 37 -4.25 -46.42 10.63
CA THR A 37 -3.22 -47.17 9.89
C THR A 37 -3.68 -47.59 8.49
N SER A 38 -4.94 -47.33 8.10
CA SER A 38 -5.54 -47.77 6.83
C SER A 38 -4.91 -47.16 5.57
N PHE A 39 -4.07 -46.14 5.73
CA PHE A 39 -3.35 -45.46 4.65
C PHE A 39 -2.13 -46.22 4.15
N TYR A 40 -1.59 -47.09 5.00
CA TYR A 40 -0.30 -47.72 4.81
C TYR A 40 -0.42 -49.25 4.83
N PRO A 41 0.38 -49.98 4.03
CA PRO A 41 0.47 -51.43 4.15
C PRO A 41 0.90 -51.85 5.56
N ASN A 42 0.35 -52.95 6.08
CA ASN A 42 0.75 -53.51 7.37
C ASN A 42 2.15 -54.15 7.29
N LYS A 43 3.19 -53.33 7.45
CA LYS A 43 4.60 -53.72 7.46
C LYS A 43 5.30 -53.07 8.65
N ALA A 44 6.32 -53.73 9.19
CA ALA A 44 7.12 -53.21 10.30
C ALA A 44 7.84 -51.89 9.95
N SER A 45 8.24 -51.72 8.69
CA SER A 45 8.80 -50.49 8.16
C SER A 45 8.36 -50.25 6.71
N LEU A 46 8.40 -48.99 6.30
CA LEU A 46 8.08 -48.52 4.95
C LEU A 46 9.20 -47.61 4.45
N THR A 47 9.48 -47.65 3.16
CA THR A 47 10.55 -46.89 2.52
C THR A 47 10.02 -46.14 1.31
N TRP A 48 9.98 -44.82 1.38
CA TRP A 48 9.57 -43.96 0.27
C TRP A 48 10.76 -43.59 -0.60
N LYS A 49 10.64 -43.77 -1.91
CA LYS A 49 11.69 -43.46 -2.90
C LYS A 49 11.26 -42.26 -3.74
N PHE A 50 12.03 -41.18 -3.70
CA PHE A 50 11.75 -39.96 -4.45
C PHE A 50 12.81 -39.72 -5.52
N LYS A 51 12.40 -39.11 -6.63
CA LYS A 51 13.28 -38.66 -7.72
C LYS A 51 12.82 -37.26 -8.14
N CYS A 52 13.73 -36.30 -8.10
CA CYS A 52 13.57 -34.95 -8.64
C CYS A 52 14.77 -34.67 -9.55
N VAL A 53 14.54 -34.06 -10.71
CA VAL A 53 15.57 -33.75 -11.71
C VAL A 53 15.69 -32.23 -11.78
N ASN A 54 16.91 -31.72 -11.96
CA ASN A 54 17.23 -30.30 -11.94
C ASN A 54 16.82 -29.60 -10.63
N ALA A 55 16.96 -30.29 -9.50
CA ALA A 55 16.80 -29.71 -8.18
C ALA A 55 18.18 -29.35 -7.60
N ARG A 56 18.33 -28.09 -7.14
CA ARG A 56 19.56 -27.60 -6.51
C ARG A 56 19.64 -27.93 -5.01
N ASP A 57 18.48 -28.05 -4.36
CA ASP A 57 18.36 -28.34 -2.93
C ASP A 57 17.28 -29.41 -2.68
N ILE A 58 17.26 -29.96 -1.47
CA ILE A 58 16.35 -31.04 -1.06
C ILE A 58 15.79 -30.78 0.34
N ALA A 59 14.48 -30.97 0.47
CA ALA A 59 13.79 -30.99 1.75
C ALA A 59 12.76 -32.11 1.80
N TRP A 60 12.38 -32.49 3.02
CA TRP A 60 11.34 -33.47 3.29
C TRP A 60 10.68 -33.16 4.63
N ALA A 61 9.45 -33.66 4.80
CA ALA A 61 8.69 -33.53 6.04
C ALA A 61 8.01 -34.86 6.37
N ALA A 62 7.88 -35.16 7.67
CA ALA A 62 7.12 -36.29 8.15
C ALA A 62 6.43 -35.94 9.47
N SER A 63 5.15 -36.27 9.59
CA SER A 63 4.39 -36.12 10.83
C SER A 63 3.24 -37.12 10.86
N LYS A 64 2.95 -37.66 12.05
CA LYS A 64 1.76 -38.49 12.27
C LYS A 64 0.47 -37.66 12.23
N ALA A 65 0.57 -36.36 12.54
CA ALA A 65 -0.56 -35.45 12.68
C ALA A 65 -0.97 -34.75 11.37
N PHE A 66 -0.27 -34.99 10.26
CA PHE A 66 -0.63 -34.38 8.99
C PHE A 66 -1.97 -34.92 8.47
N MET A 67 -2.87 -33.98 8.23
CA MET A 67 -3.89 -34.04 7.18
C MET A 67 -3.20 -33.87 5.81
N TRP A 68 -3.84 -34.38 4.76
CA TRP A 68 -3.31 -34.34 3.40
C TRP A 68 -4.43 -34.17 2.38
N ASP A 69 -4.30 -33.17 1.53
CA ASP A 69 -5.14 -32.97 0.36
C ASP A 69 -4.33 -32.69 -0.90
N ALA A 70 -4.97 -32.84 -2.06
CA ALA A 70 -4.31 -32.69 -3.35
C ALA A 70 -5.28 -32.35 -4.50
N ALA A 71 -4.77 -31.71 -5.54
CA ALA A 71 -5.48 -31.36 -6.76
C ALA A 71 -4.55 -31.40 -7.98
N LYS A 72 -5.12 -31.51 -9.18
CA LYS A 72 -4.37 -31.45 -10.43
C LYS A 72 -4.00 -30.00 -10.76
N ILE A 73 -2.77 -29.81 -11.22
CA ILE A 73 -2.27 -28.60 -11.89
C ILE A 73 -2.33 -28.84 -13.40
N ASP A 74 -2.87 -27.89 -14.15
CA ASP A 74 -2.92 -27.88 -15.62
C ASP A 74 -1.98 -26.78 -16.15
N LEU A 75 -0.90 -27.20 -16.82
CA LEU A 75 0.06 -26.26 -17.43
C LEU A 75 -0.28 -25.99 -18.90
N GLN A 76 0.21 -24.87 -19.42
CA GLN A 76 -0.10 -24.39 -20.77
C GLN A 76 0.31 -25.36 -21.88
N SER A 77 1.37 -26.16 -21.69
CA SER A 77 1.75 -27.21 -22.65
C SER A 77 0.80 -28.42 -22.69
N GLY A 78 -0.16 -28.48 -21.76
CA GLY A 78 -0.98 -29.68 -21.49
C GLY A 78 -0.32 -30.66 -20.51
N LYS A 79 0.90 -30.38 -20.03
CA LYS A 79 1.53 -31.13 -18.93
C LYS A 79 0.66 -30.99 -17.67
N LYS A 80 0.49 -32.11 -16.96
CA LYS A 80 -0.26 -32.18 -15.70
C LYS A 80 0.69 -32.46 -14.55
N CYS A 81 0.54 -31.70 -13.48
CA CYS A 81 1.27 -31.87 -12.22
C CYS A 81 0.28 -32.08 -11.06
N LEU A 82 0.80 -32.37 -9.87
CA LEU A 82 0.01 -32.52 -8.65
C LEU A 82 0.32 -31.37 -7.68
N ALA A 83 -0.67 -30.56 -7.32
CA ALA A 83 -0.64 -29.72 -6.13
C ALA A 83 -1.03 -30.59 -4.93
N GLN A 84 -0.35 -30.41 -3.80
CA GLN A 84 -0.72 -31.06 -2.55
C GLN A 84 -0.30 -30.24 -1.35
N SER A 85 -1.05 -30.38 -0.26
CA SER A 85 -0.72 -29.76 1.00
C SER A 85 -0.80 -30.75 2.15
N VAL A 86 0.13 -30.63 3.09
CA VAL A 86 0.12 -31.39 4.34
C VAL A 86 0.18 -30.44 5.52
N TYR A 87 -0.76 -30.59 6.46
CA TYR A 87 -0.92 -29.65 7.56
C TYR A 87 -1.51 -30.30 8.80
N PRO A 88 -1.18 -29.81 10.01
CA PRO A 88 -1.67 -30.41 11.24
C PRO A 88 -3.14 -30.03 11.50
N ILE A 89 -3.79 -30.71 12.45
CA ILE A 89 -5.23 -30.53 12.71
C ILE A 89 -5.58 -29.12 13.20
N GLU A 90 -4.63 -28.45 13.86
CA GLU A 90 -4.73 -27.08 14.34
C GLU A 90 -4.87 -26.08 13.18
N SER A 91 -4.42 -26.44 11.98
CA SER A 91 -4.51 -25.63 10.76
C SER A 91 -5.78 -25.92 9.94
N LYS A 92 -6.71 -26.75 10.45
CA LYS A 92 -7.90 -27.19 9.71
C LYS A 92 -8.87 -26.04 9.41
N GLY A 93 -9.43 -26.08 8.20
CA GLY A 93 -10.58 -25.26 7.78
C GLY A 93 -10.21 -24.18 6.77
N ASN A 94 -11.20 -23.67 6.04
CA ASN A 94 -10.97 -22.77 4.89
C ASN A 94 -10.48 -21.37 5.28
N ASN A 95 -10.67 -20.96 6.55
CA ASN A 95 -10.06 -19.75 7.08
C ASN A 95 -8.56 -19.94 7.41
N ALA A 96 -8.07 -21.18 7.42
CA ALA A 96 -6.67 -21.57 7.63
C ALA A 96 -6.20 -22.38 6.40
N TRP A 97 -5.65 -23.58 6.58
CA TRP A 97 -5.00 -24.36 5.52
C TRP A 97 -5.95 -25.14 4.60
N GLY A 98 -7.25 -25.13 4.83
CA GLY A 98 -8.22 -25.87 3.99
C GLY A 98 -8.26 -25.45 2.52
N ARG A 99 -7.68 -24.29 2.18
CA ARG A 99 -7.51 -23.80 0.80
C ARG A 99 -6.06 -23.88 0.30
N SER A 100 -5.13 -24.45 1.07
CA SER A 100 -3.71 -24.45 0.72
C SER A 100 -3.43 -25.12 -0.63
N THR A 101 -4.06 -26.27 -0.93
CA THR A 101 -3.89 -26.93 -2.24
C THR A 101 -4.44 -26.12 -3.41
N GLU A 102 -5.52 -25.34 -3.20
CA GLU A 102 -6.03 -24.39 -4.19
C GLU A 102 -4.96 -23.31 -4.45
N TYR A 103 -4.40 -22.73 -3.38
CA TYR A 103 -3.37 -21.71 -3.50
C TYR A 103 -2.12 -22.23 -4.21
N VAL A 104 -1.64 -23.43 -3.84
CA VAL A 104 -0.52 -24.11 -4.53
C VAL A 104 -0.81 -24.23 -6.03
N LYS A 105 -2.00 -24.73 -6.38
CA LYS A 105 -2.40 -24.92 -7.78
C LYS A 105 -2.35 -23.60 -8.53
N HIS A 106 -2.96 -22.56 -7.98
CA HIS A 106 -3.04 -21.26 -8.65
C HIS A 106 -1.68 -20.57 -8.74
N SER A 107 -0.85 -20.57 -7.69
CA SER A 107 0.51 -20.01 -7.76
C SER A 107 1.33 -20.65 -8.88
N ILE A 108 1.27 -21.98 -9.02
CA ILE A 108 2.00 -22.67 -10.10
C ILE A 108 1.43 -22.34 -11.49
N GLU A 109 0.10 -22.32 -11.65
CA GLU A 109 -0.55 -22.07 -12.95
C GLU A 109 -0.33 -20.63 -13.42
N LEU A 110 -0.43 -19.65 -12.51
CA LEU A 110 -0.30 -18.23 -12.80
C LEU A 110 1.16 -17.84 -13.09
N SER A 111 2.11 -18.22 -12.23
CA SER A 111 3.54 -17.96 -12.45
C SER A 111 4.10 -18.67 -13.70
N SER A 112 3.45 -19.76 -14.15
CA SER A 112 3.84 -20.46 -15.40
C SER A 112 3.71 -19.60 -16.66
N ARG A 113 3.13 -18.39 -16.59
CA ARG A 113 3.20 -17.39 -17.65
C ARG A 113 4.63 -16.97 -17.99
N TRP A 114 5.54 -17.02 -17.03
CA TRP A 114 6.93 -16.55 -17.18
C TRP A 114 7.85 -17.62 -17.73
N TYR A 115 7.67 -18.85 -17.26
CA TYR A 115 8.33 -20.06 -17.75
C TYR A 115 7.56 -21.27 -17.22
N GLU A 116 7.43 -22.35 -17.99
CA GLU A 116 6.59 -23.46 -17.54
C GLU A 116 7.20 -24.22 -16.34
N TYR A 117 6.37 -24.52 -15.34
CA TYR A 117 6.78 -25.26 -14.15
C TYR A 117 7.38 -26.65 -14.45
N THR A 118 8.55 -26.93 -13.87
CA THR A 118 9.39 -28.07 -14.28
C THR A 118 9.18 -29.33 -13.45
N TYR A 119 8.74 -29.21 -12.20
CA TYR A 119 8.61 -30.34 -11.28
C TYR A 119 7.28 -31.09 -11.43
N PRO A 120 7.21 -32.40 -11.11
CA PRO A 120 5.99 -33.20 -11.28
C PRO A 120 4.95 -33.00 -10.15
N VAL A 121 5.37 -32.39 -9.04
CA VAL A 121 4.57 -32.17 -7.84
C VAL A 121 4.99 -30.87 -7.17
N ALA A 122 4.02 -30.14 -6.63
CA ALA A 122 4.19 -28.95 -5.80
C ALA A 122 3.56 -29.25 -4.43
N THR A 123 4.37 -29.21 -3.37
CA THR A 123 3.94 -29.63 -2.02
C THR A 123 4.06 -28.49 -1.02
N ASN A 124 2.96 -28.04 -0.41
CA ASN A 124 3.01 -27.08 0.69
C ASN A 124 2.95 -27.81 2.03
N VAL A 125 3.89 -27.52 2.92
CA VAL A 125 3.99 -28.11 4.24
C VAL A 125 3.74 -27.04 5.29
N ALA A 126 2.73 -27.24 6.13
CA ALA A 126 2.56 -26.41 7.31
C ALA A 126 3.66 -26.73 8.33
N GLY A 127 4.50 -25.74 8.62
CA GLY A 127 5.66 -25.86 9.48
C GLY A 127 5.80 -24.71 10.48
N ILE A 128 6.88 -24.74 11.24
CA ILE A 128 7.23 -23.70 12.22
C ILE A 128 7.91 -22.48 11.59
N VAL A 129 8.43 -22.65 10.37
CA VAL A 129 9.11 -21.59 9.62
C VAL A 129 8.04 -20.74 8.92
N GLY A 130 8.24 -19.41 8.88
CA GLY A 130 7.29 -18.49 8.25
C GLY A 130 7.11 -18.78 6.76
N GLY A 131 8.23 -18.94 6.05
CA GLY A 131 8.35 -19.26 4.63
C GLY A 131 9.72 -19.90 4.40
N MET A 132 9.80 -20.91 3.52
CA MET A 132 11.05 -21.52 3.08
C MET A 132 10.80 -22.34 1.81
N GLU A 133 11.59 -22.05 0.79
CA GLU A 133 11.45 -22.51 -0.57
C GLU A 133 12.43 -23.64 -0.90
N TYR A 134 11.91 -24.74 -1.46
CA TYR A 134 12.74 -25.77 -2.08
C TYR A 134 12.12 -26.20 -3.42
N PRO A 135 12.90 -26.84 -4.32
CA PRO A 135 12.38 -27.36 -5.58
C PRO A 135 11.17 -28.29 -5.41
N GLY A 136 9.98 -27.81 -5.76
CA GLY A 136 8.72 -28.56 -5.69
C GLY A 136 8.16 -28.86 -4.29
N ILE A 137 8.75 -28.29 -3.24
CA ILE A 137 8.24 -28.40 -1.87
C ILE A 137 8.56 -27.12 -1.10
N VAL A 138 7.59 -26.56 -0.40
CA VAL A 138 7.76 -25.34 0.38
C VAL A 138 7.20 -25.52 1.79
N PHE A 139 7.67 -24.71 2.72
CA PHE A 139 7.21 -24.70 4.11
C PHE A 139 6.63 -23.33 4.42
N CYS A 140 5.36 -23.28 4.84
CA CYS A 140 4.72 -22.06 5.28
C CYS A 140 4.28 -22.19 6.74
N GLY A 141 4.17 -21.06 7.43
CA GLY A 141 3.74 -21.03 8.83
C GLY A 141 2.39 -21.72 9.05
N TYR A 142 2.33 -22.68 9.98
CA TYR A 142 1.11 -23.46 10.25
C TYR A 142 -0.08 -22.60 10.73
N ASN A 143 0.19 -21.40 11.23
CA ASN A 143 -0.77 -20.41 11.69
C ASN A 143 -1.17 -19.38 10.62
N ALA A 144 -0.65 -19.48 9.40
CA ALA A 144 -1.04 -18.61 8.29
C ALA A 144 -2.52 -18.83 7.93
N THR A 145 -3.23 -17.74 7.63
CA THR A 145 -4.67 -17.74 7.40
C THR A 145 -5.05 -16.84 6.23
N LYS A 146 -6.14 -17.18 5.53
CA LYS A 146 -6.77 -16.35 4.47
C LYS A 146 -5.74 -15.79 3.48
N GLY A 147 -5.79 -14.48 3.20
CA GLY A 147 -4.85 -13.77 2.32
C GLY A 147 -3.40 -13.84 2.78
N GLY A 148 -3.14 -13.98 4.09
CA GLY A 148 -1.78 -14.22 4.59
C GLY A 148 -1.24 -15.58 4.20
N LEU A 149 -2.09 -16.62 4.16
CA LEU A 149 -1.71 -17.94 3.64
C LEU A 149 -1.52 -17.90 2.12
N TRP A 150 -2.38 -17.18 1.37
CA TRP A 150 -2.18 -16.96 -0.06
C TRP A 150 -0.83 -16.28 -0.31
N GLY A 151 -0.57 -15.14 0.32
CA GLY A 151 0.65 -14.35 0.12
C GLY A 151 1.91 -15.18 0.34
N VAL A 152 2.03 -15.87 1.48
CA VAL A 152 3.20 -16.71 1.74
C VAL A 152 3.28 -17.92 0.81
N THR A 153 2.17 -18.61 0.54
CA THR A 153 2.17 -19.76 -0.39
C THR A 153 2.64 -19.33 -1.78
N ASN A 154 2.13 -18.19 -2.25
CA ASN A 154 2.48 -17.62 -3.54
C ASN A 154 3.95 -17.22 -3.60
N HIS A 155 4.46 -16.54 -2.56
CA HIS A 155 5.87 -16.18 -2.43
C HIS A 155 6.76 -17.41 -2.49
N GLU A 156 6.54 -18.39 -1.62
CA GLU A 156 7.41 -19.57 -1.57
C GLU A 156 7.38 -20.40 -2.86
N PHE A 157 6.22 -20.51 -3.52
CA PHE A 157 6.15 -21.24 -4.79
C PHE A 157 6.72 -20.45 -5.97
N GLY A 158 6.63 -19.12 -5.97
CA GLY A 158 7.24 -18.28 -6.98
C GLY A 158 8.76 -18.44 -7.02
N HIS A 159 9.38 -18.81 -5.89
CA HIS A 159 10.80 -19.15 -5.87
C HIS A 159 11.18 -20.36 -6.72
N ASN A 160 10.22 -21.17 -7.19
CA ASN A 160 10.50 -22.20 -8.18
C ASN A 160 11.05 -21.60 -9.50
N TRP A 161 10.75 -20.33 -9.81
CA TRP A 161 11.39 -19.59 -10.89
C TRP A 161 12.73 -18.98 -10.46
N PHE A 162 12.76 -18.32 -9.30
CA PHE A 162 13.94 -17.65 -8.77
C PHE A 162 14.16 -18.02 -7.30
N PRO A 163 15.13 -18.86 -6.91
CA PRO A 163 16.31 -19.21 -7.69
C PRO A 163 16.32 -20.66 -8.21
N MET A 164 15.20 -21.39 -8.18
CA MET A 164 15.25 -22.84 -8.47
C MET A 164 15.42 -23.14 -9.96
N ILE A 165 14.74 -22.41 -10.86
CA ILE A 165 14.98 -22.50 -12.30
C ILE A 165 16.12 -21.57 -12.71
N VAL A 166 16.13 -20.31 -12.28
CA VAL A 166 17.22 -19.37 -12.58
C VAL A 166 18.10 -19.25 -11.34
N GLY A 167 19.26 -19.91 -11.33
CA GLY A 167 20.12 -20.06 -10.14
C GLY A 167 20.90 -18.81 -9.76
N SER A 168 20.25 -17.78 -9.26
CA SER A 168 20.91 -16.59 -8.70
C SER A 168 21.72 -16.91 -7.43
N ASN A 169 22.67 -16.02 -7.13
CA ASN A 169 23.53 -16.10 -5.96
C ASN A 169 22.99 -15.18 -4.86
N GLU A 170 22.01 -15.67 -4.11
CA GLU A 170 21.34 -14.96 -3.01
C GLU A 170 22.33 -14.33 -2.01
N ARG A 171 23.41 -15.04 -1.66
CA ARG A 171 24.45 -14.55 -0.73
C ARG A 171 25.17 -13.30 -1.22
N LYS A 172 25.11 -12.99 -2.52
CA LYS A 172 25.65 -11.76 -3.09
C LYS A 172 24.58 -10.79 -3.55
N TYR A 173 23.47 -11.30 -4.09
CA TYR A 173 22.45 -10.53 -4.79
C TYR A 173 21.06 -11.03 -4.38
N ALA A 174 20.73 -10.95 -3.09
CA ALA A 174 19.45 -11.42 -2.54
C ALA A 174 18.24 -10.87 -3.31
N TRP A 175 18.36 -9.65 -3.86
CA TRP A 175 17.33 -9.04 -4.68
C TRP A 175 16.96 -9.81 -5.95
N MET A 176 17.88 -10.59 -6.52
CA MET A 176 17.57 -11.41 -7.70
C MET A 176 16.67 -12.58 -7.33
N ASP A 177 16.72 -13.05 -6.09
CA ASP A 177 15.85 -14.11 -5.61
C ASP A 177 14.52 -13.47 -5.22
N GLU A 178 14.57 -12.52 -4.28
CA GLU A 178 13.40 -11.97 -3.61
C GLU A 178 12.66 -10.91 -4.42
N GLY A 179 13.39 -10.07 -5.14
CA GLY A 179 12.84 -8.99 -5.94
C GLY A 179 12.17 -9.47 -7.21
N PHE A 180 12.80 -10.43 -7.92
CA PHE A 180 12.15 -11.08 -9.06
C PHE A 180 10.93 -11.88 -8.62
N ASN A 181 11.01 -12.56 -7.49
CA ASN A 181 9.90 -13.33 -6.95
C ASN A 181 8.72 -12.42 -6.57
N THR A 182 8.98 -11.37 -5.79
CA THR A 182 7.97 -10.37 -5.41
C THR A 182 7.28 -9.79 -6.65
N PHE A 183 8.06 -9.42 -7.68
CA PHE A 183 7.50 -8.90 -8.93
C PHE A 183 6.54 -9.87 -9.63
N ILE A 184 6.87 -11.16 -9.73
CA ILE A 184 5.96 -12.12 -10.37
C ILE A 184 4.74 -12.44 -9.49
N ASN A 185 4.90 -12.38 -8.16
CA ASN A 185 3.82 -12.64 -7.21
C ASN A 185 2.73 -11.57 -7.23
N ASP A 186 3.08 -10.32 -7.55
CA ASP A 186 2.12 -9.23 -7.68
C ASP A 186 1.07 -9.57 -8.75
N PHE A 187 1.49 -10.03 -9.94
CA PHE A 187 0.57 -10.45 -11.01
C PHE A 187 -0.28 -11.66 -10.63
N ASP A 188 0.32 -12.63 -9.93
CA ASP A 188 -0.41 -13.79 -9.47
C ASP A 188 -1.50 -13.39 -8.45
N THR A 189 -1.21 -12.41 -7.60
CA THR A 189 -2.17 -11.90 -6.60
C THR A 189 -3.30 -11.10 -7.26
N ASP A 190 -2.98 -10.28 -8.25
CA ASP A 190 -3.96 -9.53 -9.03
C ASP A 190 -4.92 -10.45 -9.79
N ASP A 191 -4.41 -11.57 -10.32
CA ASP A 191 -5.21 -12.50 -11.13
C ASP A 191 -5.94 -13.57 -10.30
N PHE A 192 -5.46 -13.87 -9.09
CA PHE A 192 -6.02 -14.93 -8.26
C PHE A 192 -7.48 -14.65 -7.87
N ASN A 193 -8.39 -15.52 -8.32
CA ASN A 193 -9.82 -15.45 -8.05
C ASN A 193 -10.42 -14.05 -8.28
N GLU A 194 -10.10 -13.45 -9.44
CA GLU A 194 -10.58 -12.11 -9.82
C GLU A 194 -10.11 -11.02 -8.82
N GLY A 195 -8.89 -11.16 -8.31
CA GLY A 195 -8.27 -10.20 -7.38
C GLY A 195 -8.72 -10.38 -5.93
N GLU A 196 -9.00 -11.61 -5.48
CA GLU A 196 -9.52 -11.91 -4.13
C GLU A 196 -8.67 -11.27 -3.01
N TYR A 197 -7.36 -11.16 -3.22
CA TYR A 197 -6.40 -10.57 -2.28
C TYR A 197 -5.59 -9.40 -2.87
N ALA A 198 -6.01 -8.87 -4.01
CA ALA A 198 -5.36 -7.74 -4.65
C ALA A 198 -5.55 -6.45 -3.84
N ASP A 199 -4.46 -5.73 -3.56
CA ASP A 199 -4.49 -4.42 -2.91
C ASP A 199 -3.50 -3.49 -3.62
N LYS A 200 -4.03 -2.55 -4.42
CA LYS A 200 -3.20 -1.60 -5.15
C LYS A 200 -2.55 -0.62 -4.17
N GLN A 201 -1.26 -0.79 -3.93
CA GLN A 201 -0.49 0.12 -3.08
C GLN A 201 -0.24 1.46 -3.78
N ASN A 202 -0.36 2.55 -3.03
CA ASN A 202 0.15 3.86 -3.44
C ASN A 202 1.64 3.91 -3.13
N VAL A 203 2.48 3.97 -4.17
CA VAL A 203 3.95 3.89 -4.08
C VAL A 203 4.52 5.08 -3.30
N GLN A 204 3.92 6.26 -3.44
CA GLN A 204 4.35 7.49 -2.75
C GLN A 204 4.29 7.33 -1.22
N ARG A 205 3.41 6.46 -0.69
CA ARG A 205 3.29 6.22 0.77
C ARG A 205 4.56 5.63 1.38
N ILE A 206 5.25 4.78 0.62
CA ILE A 206 6.45 4.09 1.08
C ILE A 206 7.73 4.77 0.61
N ALA A 207 7.67 5.76 -0.28
CA ALA A 207 8.82 6.45 -0.84
C ALA A 207 9.78 6.98 0.23
N LYS A 208 9.29 7.74 1.23
CA LYS A 208 10.14 8.27 2.31
C LYS A 208 10.80 7.19 3.17
N ALA A 209 10.11 6.06 3.39
CA ALA A 209 10.66 4.94 4.13
C ALA A 209 11.69 4.15 3.30
N MET A 210 11.41 3.96 2.01
CA MET A 210 12.27 3.28 1.05
C MET A 210 13.56 4.07 0.77
N PHE A 211 13.49 5.39 0.73
CA PHE A 211 14.62 6.30 0.46
C PHE A 211 15.04 7.09 1.71
N ASN A 212 14.94 6.46 2.87
CA ASN A 212 15.34 7.07 4.14
C ASN A 212 16.87 7.32 4.18
N PRO A 213 17.38 8.20 5.07
CA PRO A 213 18.82 8.54 5.11
C PRO A 213 19.78 7.38 5.39
N ASN A 214 19.29 6.23 5.85
CA ASN A 214 20.07 5.02 6.11
C ASN A 214 19.82 3.94 5.04
N ALA A 215 19.22 4.28 3.90
CA ALA A 215 18.98 3.32 2.82
C ALA A 215 20.31 2.78 2.24
N ASP A 216 20.32 1.49 1.90
CA ASP A 216 21.44 0.85 1.21
C ASP A 216 21.12 0.64 -0.28
N ALA A 217 22.14 0.63 -1.14
CA ALA A 217 21.96 0.26 -2.54
C ALA A 217 21.57 -1.23 -2.69
N ILE A 218 20.70 -1.55 -3.64
CA ILE A 218 20.21 -2.92 -3.90
C ILE A 218 21.37 -3.89 -4.20
N MET A 219 22.45 -3.41 -4.82
CA MET A 219 23.61 -4.21 -5.19
C MET A 219 24.52 -4.60 -4.01
N ASN A 220 24.29 -4.08 -2.80
CA ASN A 220 25.03 -4.49 -1.62
C ASN A 220 24.70 -5.94 -1.25
N THR A 221 25.68 -6.65 -0.68
CA THR A 221 25.47 -8.02 -0.19
C THR A 221 24.56 -7.99 1.05
N PRO A 222 23.69 -8.99 1.26
CA PRO A 222 22.74 -9.00 2.38
C PRO A 222 23.42 -8.88 3.76
N ASP A 223 24.64 -9.41 3.94
CA ASP A 223 25.41 -9.28 5.20
C ASP A 223 25.84 -7.84 5.53
N VAL A 224 25.81 -6.94 4.54
CA VAL A 224 26.18 -5.51 4.68
C VAL A 224 24.95 -4.62 4.77
N ILE A 225 23.85 -5.02 4.13
CA ILE A 225 22.58 -4.29 4.20
C ILE A 225 22.08 -4.26 5.64
N GLN A 226 21.61 -3.09 6.09
CA GLN A 226 21.07 -2.96 7.43
C GLN A 226 19.86 -3.87 7.61
N ASN A 227 19.80 -4.58 8.75
CA ASN A 227 18.74 -5.56 9.03
C ASN A 227 17.31 -5.00 8.88
N ASN A 228 17.09 -3.73 9.25
CA ASN A 228 15.80 -3.06 9.13
C ASN A 228 15.50 -2.54 7.71
N TYR A 229 16.47 -2.57 6.80
CA TYR A 229 16.35 -2.15 5.40
C TYR A 229 16.34 -3.32 4.41
N LEU A 230 16.72 -4.52 4.84
CA LEU A 230 16.76 -5.71 3.99
C LEU A 230 15.45 -5.98 3.24
N GLY A 231 14.30 -5.78 3.90
CA GLY A 231 12.98 -5.88 3.25
C GLY A 231 12.83 -4.96 2.02
N PHE A 232 13.29 -3.72 2.11
CA PHE A 232 13.28 -2.82 0.95
C PHE A 232 14.31 -3.22 -0.10
N ALA A 233 15.56 -3.46 0.29
CA ALA A 233 16.65 -3.70 -0.63
C ALA A 233 16.53 -5.03 -1.40
N ALA A 234 16.01 -6.09 -0.76
CA ALA A 234 15.86 -7.40 -1.38
C ALA A 234 14.49 -7.61 -2.03
N TYR A 235 13.40 -7.02 -1.50
CA TYR A 235 12.04 -7.32 -1.96
C TYR A 235 11.40 -6.12 -2.65
N ASN A 236 11.03 -5.08 -1.88
CA ASN A 236 10.09 -4.05 -2.36
C ASN A 236 10.70 -3.12 -3.42
N LYS A 237 11.92 -2.60 -3.20
CA LYS A 237 12.55 -1.64 -4.12
C LYS A 237 12.93 -2.29 -5.47
N PRO A 238 13.50 -3.51 -5.51
CA PRO A 238 13.72 -4.21 -6.78
C PRO A 238 12.42 -4.49 -7.54
N ALA A 239 11.38 -5.01 -6.87
CA ALA A 239 10.10 -5.29 -7.51
C ALA A 239 9.44 -4.04 -8.08
N LEU A 240 9.42 -2.94 -7.31
CA LEU A 240 8.94 -1.64 -7.79
C LEU A 240 9.73 -1.15 -9.00
N GLY A 241 11.05 -1.32 -9.01
CA GLY A 241 11.88 -0.97 -10.16
C GLY A 241 11.49 -1.76 -11.42
N LEU A 242 11.17 -3.04 -11.27
CA LEU A 242 10.72 -3.87 -12.40
C LEU A 242 9.34 -3.45 -12.91
N HIS A 243 8.41 -3.09 -12.01
CA HIS A 243 7.12 -2.50 -12.38
C HIS A 243 7.29 -1.17 -13.12
N ILE A 244 8.12 -0.25 -12.62
CA ILE A 244 8.41 1.03 -13.31
C ILE A 244 9.03 0.77 -14.69
N LEU A 245 10.01 -0.13 -14.76
CA LEU A 245 10.66 -0.49 -16.01
C LEU A 245 9.66 -1.08 -17.02
N ARG A 246 8.73 -1.91 -16.56
CA ARG A 246 7.69 -2.52 -17.37
C ARG A 246 6.61 -1.52 -17.81
N ASP A 247 6.04 -0.79 -16.87
CA ASP A 247 4.79 -0.07 -17.09
C ASP A 247 5.01 1.39 -17.53
N GLN A 248 6.16 1.98 -17.17
CA GLN A 248 6.45 3.39 -17.42
C GLN A 248 7.56 3.63 -18.44
N ILE A 249 8.45 2.66 -18.67
CA ILE A 249 9.63 2.82 -19.55
C ILE A 249 9.50 1.97 -20.81
N LEU A 250 9.46 0.63 -20.70
CA LEU A 250 9.48 -0.27 -21.86
C LEU A 250 8.09 -0.55 -22.43
N GLY A 251 7.07 -0.58 -21.59
CA GLY A 251 5.78 -1.19 -21.90
C GLY A 251 5.80 -2.72 -21.73
N ALA A 252 4.64 -3.28 -21.37
CA ALA A 252 4.42 -4.69 -21.08
C ALA A 252 4.99 -5.63 -22.16
N ASP A 253 4.71 -5.37 -23.44
CA ASP A 253 5.11 -6.27 -24.53
C ASP A 253 6.64 -6.43 -24.63
N ARG A 254 7.38 -5.31 -24.58
CA ARG A 254 8.84 -5.30 -24.69
C ARG A 254 9.47 -5.89 -23.43
N PHE A 255 8.99 -5.48 -22.25
CA PHE A 255 9.49 -5.98 -20.98
C PHE A 255 9.23 -7.49 -20.83
N ASP A 256 8.00 -7.95 -21.01
CA ASP A 256 7.62 -9.36 -20.79
C ASP A 256 8.38 -10.27 -21.75
N TYR A 257 8.58 -9.85 -23.01
CA TYR A 257 9.39 -10.59 -23.97
C TYR A 257 10.86 -10.67 -23.52
N ALA A 258 11.44 -9.57 -23.06
CA ALA A 258 12.82 -9.53 -22.57
C ALA A 258 13.02 -10.36 -21.28
N PHE A 259 12.09 -10.25 -20.33
CA PHE A 259 12.13 -10.99 -19.06
C PHE A 259 11.98 -12.50 -19.28
N LYS A 260 11.00 -12.92 -20.10
CA LYS A 260 10.87 -14.34 -20.51
C LYS A 260 12.11 -14.85 -21.23
N THR A 261 12.74 -14.01 -22.05
CA THR A 261 14.00 -14.37 -22.72
C THR A 261 15.14 -14.53 -21.73
N TYR A 262 15.24 -13.68 -20.71
CA TYR A 262 16.20 -13.84 -19.62
C TYR A 262 16.01 -15.17 -18.90
N ILE A 263 14.78 -15.46 -18.45
CA ILE A 263 14.48 -16.72 -17.75
C ILE A 263 14.85 -17.91 -18.63
N LYS A 264 14.47 -17.90 -19.91
CA LYS A 264 14.79 -18.98 -20.86
C LYS A 264 16.30 -19.16 -21.09
N ARG A 265 17.07 -18.07 -21.19
CA ARG A 265 18.53 -18.13 -21.38
C ARG A 265 19.24 -18.76 -20.19
N TRP A 266 18.76 -18.46 -18.99
CA TRP A 266 19.41 -18.77 -17.72
C TRP A 266 18.74 -19.88 -16.91
N ALA A 267 17.69 -20.51 -17.45
CA ALA A 267 17.11 -21.72 -16.89
C ALA A 267 18.20 -22.79 -16.67
N PHE A 268 18.29 -23.23 -15.42
CA PHE A 268 19.25 -24.17 -14.85
C PHE A 268 20.72 -23.75 -14.96
N LYS A 269 20.98 -22.44 -14.94
CA LYS A 269 22.31 -21.80 -14.92
C LYS A 269 22.39 -20.74 -13.81
N HIS A 270 23.55 -20.12 -13.66
CA HIS A 270 23.83 -19.15 -12.59
C HIS A 270 24.19 -17.75 -13.15
N PRO A 271 23.19 -16.89 -13.44
CA PRO A 271 23.45 -15.54 -13.92
C PRO A 271 23.97 -14.60 -12.83
N THR A 272 24.64 -13.54 -13.26
CA THR A 272 24.92 -12.33 -12.46
C THR A 272 23.88 -11.24 -12.75
N PRO A 273 23.78 -10.17 -11.93
CA PRO A 273 22.96 -8.99 -12.23
C PRO A 273 23.17 -8.43 -13.63
N PHE A 274 24.41 -8.42 -14.11
CA PHE A 274 24.73 -7.87 -15.42
C PHE A 274 24.22 -8.72 -16.59
N ASP A 275 24.01 -10.03 -16.37
CA ASP A 275 23.39 -10.89 -17.39
C ASP A 275 21.89 -10.59 -17.55
N PHE A 276 21.23 -10.22 -16.44
CA PHE A 276 19.87 -9.69 -16.45
C PHE A 276 19.83 -8.33 -17.14
N PHE A 277 20.61 -7.35 -16.68
CA PHE A 277 20.63 -5.99 -17.26
C PHE A 277 20.86 -6.01 -18.78
N ARG A 278 21.91 -6.71 -19.24
CA ARG A 278 22.21 -6.83 -20.67
C ARG A 278 21.12 -7.57 -21.44
N THR A 279 20.43 -8.54 -20.83
CA THR A 279 19.33 -9.21 -21.53
C THR A 279 18.14 -8.27 -21.69
N MET A 280 17.79 -7.52 -20.66
CA MET A 280 16.71 -6.54 -20.70
C MET A 280 16.98 -5.45 -21.74
N GLU A 281 18.21 -4.89 -21.79
CA GLU A 281 18.61 -3.90 -22.81
C GLU A 281 18.56 -4.47 -24.22
N ASN A 282 19.28 -5.57 -24.46
CA ASN A 282 19.44 -6.12 -25.81
C ASN A 282 18.11 -6.60 -26.41
N VAL A 283 17.24 -7.20 -25.59
CA VAL A 283 15.97 -7.77 -26.06
C VAL A 283 14.85 -6.73 -26.03
N GLY A 284 14.85 -5.84 -25.03
CA GLY A 284 13.95 -4.70 -24.97
C GLY A 284 14.23 -3.68 -26.07
N GLY A 285 15.48 -3.58 -26.55
CA GLY A 285 15.89 -2.63 -27.59
C GLY A 285 15.93 -1.19 -27.09
N GLU A 286 16.32 -0.99 -25.83
CA GLU A 286 16.40 0.31 -25.15
C GLU A 286 17.74 0.42 -24.41
N ASP A 287 18.33 1.62 -24.33
CA ASP A 287 19.44 1.87 -23.41
C ASP A 287 18.87 2.09 -22.00
N LEU A 288 19.09 1.11 -21.12
CA LEU A 288 18.60 1.11 -19.74
C LEU A 288 19.73 1.32 -18.74
N SER A 289 20.93 1.67 -19.22
CA SER A 289 22.11 1.81 -18.38
C SER A 289 21.93 2.89 -17.32
N TRP A 290 21.23 3.98 -17.66
CA TRP A 290 20.84 5.04 -16.74
C TRP A 290 19.96 4.51 -15.61
N PHE A 291 18.91 3.75 -15.95
CA PHE A 291 17.94 3.20 -15.00
C PHE A 291 18.60 2.19 -14.06
N PHE A 292 19.36 1.23 -14.60
CA PHE A 292 20.04 0.23 -13.78
C PHE A 292 21.07 0.86 -12.84
N ARG A 293 21.80 1.88 -13.32
CA ARG A 293 22.78 2.59 -12.50
C ARG A 293 22.11 3.29 -11.33
N GLU A 294 21.11 4.13 -11.57
CA GLU A 294 20.45 4.87 -10.49
C GLU A 294 19.69 3.92 -9.54
N TRP A 295 18.94 2.97 -10.07
CA TRP A 295 18.01 2.20 -9.24
C TRP A 295 18.70 1.13 -8.40
N PHE A 296 19.69 0.44 -8.97
CA PHE A 296 20.33 -0.71 -8.33
C PHE A 296 21.67 -0.38 -7.67
N MET A 297 22.44 0.55 -8.24
CA MET A 297 23.81 0.84 -7.78
C MET A 297 23.90 2.04 -6.83
N THR A 298 22.79 2.75 -6.60
CA THR A 298 22.76 3.94 -5.74
C THR A 298 21.54 3.96 -4.81
N ASP A 299 21.54 4.92 -3.90
CA ASP A 299 20.47 5.30 -2.98
C ASP A 299 19.78 6.60 -3.42
N TRP A 300 19.96 7.01 -4.67
CA TRP A 300 19.36 8.22 -5.26
C TRP A 300 17.85 8.25 -5.08
N LYS A 301 17.30 9.45 -4.99
CA LYS A 301 15.89 9.70 -4.70
C LYS A 301 15.23 10.43 -5.85
N LEU A 302 13.91 10.31 -5.93
CA LEU A 302 13.08 11.03 -6.87
C LEU A 302 12.34 12.16 -6.16
N ASP A 303 12.48 13.38 -6.66
CA ASP A 303 11.64 14.54 -6.30
C ASP A 303 11.34 15.30 -7.60
N GLN A 304 10.11 15.19 -8.10
CA GLN A 304 9.66 15.84 -9.33
C GLN A 304 8.55 16.85 -9.05
N GLY A 305 8.87 18.12 -9.29
CA GLY A 305 7.97 19.23 -9.02
C GLY A 305 7.48 19.95 -10.28
N ILE A 306 6.33 20.61 -10.16
CA ILE A 306 5.90 21.60 -11.15
C ILE A 306 6.47 22.95 -10.74
N LYS A 307 7.36 23.50 -11.59
CA LYS A 307 8.00 24.78 -11.31
C LYS A 307 7.08 25.96 -11.57
N GLU A 308 6.49 26.00 -12.76
CA GLU A 308 5.61 27.08 -13.17
C GLU A 308 4.77 26.68 -14.38
N VAL A 309 3.67 27.40 -14.55
CA VAL A 309 2.86 27.38 -15.77
C VAL A 309 2.69 28.82 -16.24
N THR A 310 3.19 29.11 -17.44
CA THR A 310 3.05 30.41 -18.11
C THR A 310 2.32 30.23 -19.44
N TYR A 311 2.13 31.31 -20.21
CA TYR A 311 1.49 31.25 -21.53
C TYR A 311 2.40 31.88 -22.58
N VAL A 312 2.36 31.33 -23.79
CA VAL A 312 3.15 31.85 -24.91
C VAL A 312 2.75 33.30 -25.19
N SER A 313 3.72 34.20 -25.06
CA SER A 313 3.50 35.65 -25.17
C SER A 313 2.45 36.21 -24.18
N GLY A 314 2.21 35.51 -23.07
CA GLY A 314 1.20 35.88 -22.06
C GLY A 314 -0.25 35.67 -22.48
N ASP A 315 -0.52 35.06 -23.64
CA ASP A 315 -1.88 34.83 -24.15
C ASP A 315 -2.26 33.35 -24.09
N VAL A 316 -3.36 33.08 -23.38
CA VAL A 316 -3.97 31.76 -23.22
C VAL A 316 -4.27 31.08 -24.56
N LYS A 317 -4.63 31.86 -25.58
CA LYS A 317 -4.95 31.35 -26.93
C LYS A 317 -3.74 30.75 -27.65
N ASN A 318 -2.52 31.09 -27.22
CA ASN A 318 -1.29 30.62 -27.84
C ASN A 318 -0.74 29.34 -27.19
N GLY A 319 -1.39 28.83 -26.13
CA GLY A 319 -1.00 27.64 -25.39
C GLY A 319 -0.18 27.93 -24.13
N ALA A 320 -0.24 26.99 -23.19
CA ALA A 320 0.51 27.02 -21.94
C ALA A 320 1.95 26.51 -22.14
N LEU A 321 2.89 27.09 -21.40
CA LEU A 321 4.24 26.59 -21.20
C LEU A 321 4.31 26.02 -19.78
N ILE A 322 4.49 24.71 -19.68
CA ILE A 322 4.59 24.01 -18.39
C ILE A 322 6.07 23.70 -18.16
N THR A 323 6.61 24.21 -17.06
CA THR A 323 7.98 23.92 -16.62
C THR A 323 7.93 22.97 -15.44
N ILE A 324 8.60 21.82 -15.59
CA ILE A 324 8.81 20.82 -14.55
C ILE A 324 10.27 20.82 -14.11
N GLU A 325 10.53 20.37 -12.89
CA GLU A 325 11.88 20.24 -12.34
C GLU A 325 12.09 18.91 -11.59
N ASN A 326 13.31 18.39 -11.65
CA ASN A 326 13.79 17.24 -10.88
C ASN A 326 14.75 17.77 -9.81
N LEU A 327 14.43 17.58 -8.53
CA LEU A 327 15.15 18.22 -7.42
C LEU A 327 16.16 17.30 -6.73
N GLU A 328 16.10 16.00 -7.01
CA GLU A 328 17.03 14.97 -6.53
C GLU A 328 17.72 14.27 -7.73
N GLU A 329 18.60 13.29 -7.50
CA GLU A 329 19.44 12.71 -8.57
C GLU A 329 18.74 11.69 -9.48
N MET A 330 17.71 10.99 -9.00
CA MET A 330 17.01 9.96 -9.80
C MET A 330 16.16 10.62 -10.88
N ALA A 331 16.25 10.13 -12.12
CA ALA A 331 15.60 10.74 -13.27
C ALA A 331 14.62 9.77 -13.95
N LEU A 332 13.35 9.82 -13.57
CA LEU A 332 12.29 8.98 -14.15
C LEU A 332 11.41 9.72 -15.17
N PRO A 333 10.64 9.00 -16.01
CA PRO A 333 9.57 9.59 -16.81
C PRO A 333 8.57 10.39 -15.96
N VAL A 334 7.87 11.34 -16.59
CA VAL A 334 6.87 12.18 -15.92
C VAL A 334 5.50 11.98 -16.54
N VAL A 335 4.51 11.63 -15.72
CA VAL A 335 3.10 11.56 -16.12
C VAL A 335 2.38 12.75 -15.50
N LEU A 336 1.70 13.55 -16.33
CA LEU A 336 1.01 14.77 -15.91
C LEU A 336 -0.48 14.65 -16.20
N ALA A 337 -1.33 14.90 -15.21
CA ALA A 337 -2.73 15.25 -15.41
C ALA A 337 -2.88 16.77 -15.54
N ILE A 338 -3.59 17.23 -16.57
CA ILE A 338 -3.83 18.65 -16.84
C ILE A 338 -5.33 18.90 -16.87
N LYS A 339 -5.79 19.95 -16.19
CA LYS A 339 -7.19 20.39 -16.20
C LYS A 339 -7.29 21.86 -16.63
N GLU A 340 -8.17 22.11 -17.59
CA GLU A 340 -8.52 23.42 -18.13
C GLU A 340 -9.80 23.99 -17.47
N GLU A 341 -9.94 25.32 -17.46
CA GLU A 341 -11.10 26.02 -16.88
C GLU A 341 -12.41 25.70 -17.59
N ASN A 342 -12.33 25.33 -18.88
CA ASN A 342 -13.47 24.90 -19.68
C ASN A 342 -13.91 23.44 -19.39
N GLY A 343 -13.24 22.77 -18.44
CA GLY A 343 -13.53 21.40 -18.04
C GLY A 343 -12.76 20.31 -18.81
N LYS A 344 -11.99 20.67 -19.86
CA LYS A 344 -11.16 19.71 -20.58
C LYS A 344 -10.05 19.17 -19.68
N THR A 345 -9.83 17.87 -19.74
CA THR A 345 -8.73 17.17 -19.05
C THR A 345 -7.84 16.46 -20.07
N ASP A 346 -6.55 16.38 -19.78
CA ASP A 346 -5.58 15.66 -20.61
C ASP A 346 -4.53 14.95 -19.75
N THR A 347 -3.88 13.93 -20.32
CA THR A 347 -2.75 13.23 -19.71
C THR A 347 -1.55 13.31 -20.64
N VAL A 348 -0.47 13.92 -20.16
CA VAL A 348 0.80 14.05 -20.89
C VAL A 348 1.82 13.10 -20.28
N LYS A 349 2.44 12.25 -21.10
CA LYS A 349 3.57 11.41 -20.72
C LYS A 349 4.85 11.95 -21.34
N LEU A 350 5.85 12.24 -20.52
CA LEU A 350 7.17 12.67 -20.93
C LEU A 350 8.18 11.57 -20.56
N PRO A 351 9.07 11.18 -21.47
CA PRO A 351 10.03 10.12 -21.18
C PRO A 351 11.23 10.69 -20.38
N ALA A 352 12.08 9.84 -19.83
CA ALA A 352 13.18 10.27 -18.95
C ALA A 352 14.22 11.18 -19.65
N GLU A 353 14.28 11.16 -20.98
CA GLU A 353 15.23 11.93 -21.78
C GLU A 353 15.04 13.45 -21.66
N VAL A 354 13.89 13.90 -21.14
CA VAL A 354 13.67 15.33 -20.85
C VAL A 354 14.69 15.89 -19.85
N TRP A 355 15.35 15.02 -19.07
CA TRP A 355 16.37 15.37 -18.07
C TRP A 355 17.80 15.40 -18.60
N GLN A 356 18.06 14.99 -19.86
CA GLN A 356 19.43 14.86 -20.40
C GLN A 356 20.21 16.19 -20.47
N ARG A 357 19.52 17.34 -20.46
CA ARG A 357 20.14 18.67 -20.55
C ARG A 357 20.12 19.46 -19.25
N GLY A 358 19.68 18.84 -18.17
CA GLY A 358 19.57 19.45 -16.86
C GLY A 358 18.28 19.09 -16.15
N ASN A 359 18.12 19.65 -14.96
CA ASN A 359 17.06 19.27 -14.05
C ASN A 359 15.73 20.02 -14.27
N LYS A 360 15.57 20.70 -15.41
CA LYS A 360 14.38 21.47 -15.77
C LYS A 360 13.99 21.21 -17.21
N TRP A 361 12.69 21.07 -17.44
CA TRP A 361 12.14 20.91 -18.77
C TRP A 361 10.89 21.76 -18.95
N THR A 362 10.87 22.55 -20.02
CA THR A 362 9.68 23.33 -20.40
C THR A 362 9.13 22.80 -21.72
N PHE A 363 7.83 22.50 -21.75
CA PHE A 363 7.15 22.10 -22.96
C PHE A 363 5.88 22.91 -23.20
N LYS A 364 5.49 23.03 -24.47
CA LYS A 364 4.26 23.69 -24.88
C LYS A 364 3.10 22.71 -24.83
N TYR A 365 2.11 22.98 -23.99
CA TYR A 365 0.81 22.33 -24.00
C TYR A 365 -0.18 23.16 -24.83
N LYS A 366 -0.88 22.50 -25.77
CA LYS A 366 -1.82 23.16 -26.70
C LYS A 366 -3.17 23.43 -26.03
N SER A 367 -3.18 24.28 -25.01
CA SER A 367 -4.40 24.83 -24.43
C SER A 367 -4.96 26.00 -25.25
N THR A 368 -6.27 26.18 -25.18
CA THR A 368 -6.95 27.39 -25.66
C THR A 368 -7.73 28.10 -24.55
N SER A 369 -7.69 27.54 -23.34
CA SER A 369 -8.29 28.10 -22.12
C SER A 369 -7.30 27.99 -20.96
N LYS A 370 -7.56 28.70 -19.85
CA LYS A 370 -6.61 28.71 -18.73
C LYS A 370 -6.50 27.31 -18.11
N LEU A 371 -5.28 26.91 -17.77
CA LEU A 371 -5.04 25.77 -16.90
C LEU A 371 -5.45 26.15 -15.47
N VAL A 372 -6.27 25.29 -14.85
CA VAL A 372 -6.68 25.44 -13.45
C VAL A 372 -5.88 24.52 -12.54
N ASN A 373 -5.44 23.37 -13.06
CA ASN A 373 -4.63 22.43 -12.31
C ASN A 373 -3.70 21.64 -13.23
N VAL A 374 -2.49 21.37 -12.75
CA VAL A 374 -1.53 20.43 -13.32
C VAL A 374 -1.00 19.59 -12.17
N THR A 375 -0.95 18.27 -12.33
CA THR A 375 -0.48 17.33 -11.30
C THR A 375 0.44 16.28 -11.90
N ILE A 376 1.63 16.13 -11.33
CA ILE A 376 2.58 15.05 -11.59
C ILE A 376 2.12 13.78 -10.88
N ASP A 377 2.27 12.64 -11.54
CA ASP A 377 2.00 11.30 -11.05
C ASP A 377 0.60 11.16 -10.39
N PRO A 378 -0.48 11.42 -11.16
CA PRO A 378 -1.84 11.41 -10.63
C PRO A 378 -2.29 10.04 -10.09
N ASN A 379 -1.59 8.96 -10.47
CA ASN A 379 -1.90 7.59 -10.05
C ASN A 379 -0.98 7.07 -8.92
N ALA A 380 -0.02 7.88 -8.47
CA ALA A 380 0.97 7.52 -7.45
C ALA A 380 1.78 6.26 -7.80
N GLU A 381 2.25 6.19 -9.04
CA GLU A 381 3.02 5.08 -9.63
C GLU A 381 4.54 5.24 -9.39
N PHE A 382 5.02 6.43 -9.04
CA PHE A 382 6.42 6.71 -8.76
C PHE A 382 6.68 6.98 -7.27
N PRO A 383 7.84 6.60 -6.72
CA PRO A 383 8.18 6.84 -5.33
C PRO A 383 8.75 8.24 -5.11
N ASP A 384 7.97 9.27 -5.45
CA ASP A 384 8.35 10.66 -5.21
C ASP A 384 8.41 10.94 -3.69
N ILE A 385 9.57 11.41 -3.21
CA ILE A 385 9.78 11.67 -1.78
C ILE A 385 9.07 12.94 -1.29
N ASN A 386 8.62 13.81 -2.20
CA ASN A 386 8.08 15.12 -1.91
C ASN A 386 6.86 15.47 -2.78
N THR A 387 5.76 14.74 -2.58
CA THR A 387 4.49 14.98 -3.30
C THR A 387 3.87 16.38 -3.13
N GLY A 388 4.40 17.21 -2.23
CA GLY A 388 3.92 18.57 -1.96
C GLY A 388 4.19 19.56 -3.10
N ASN A 389 5.14 19.29 -3.99
CA ASN A 389 5.43 20.13 -5.16
C ASN A 389 4.90 19.54 -6.48
N ASN A 390 4.24 18.37 -6.44
CA ASN A 390 3.72 17.68 -7.61
C ASN A 390 2.51 18.38 -8.23
N SER A 391 1.91 19.37 -7.56
CA SER A 391 0.71 20.04 -8.03
C SER A 391 0.89 21.54 -8.17
N TRP A 392 0.39 22.06 -9.28
CA TRP A 392 0.25 23.49 -9.54
C TRP A 392 -1.23 23.83 -9.71
N THR A 393 -1.63 25.01 -9.26
CA THR A 393 -2.97 25.57 -9.47
C THR A 393 -2.87 26.91 -10.17
N GLY A 394 -3.89 27.25 -10.97
CA GLY A 394 -3.99 28.54 -11.68
C GLY A 394 -4.13 29.78 -10.78
N ILE A 395 -3.97 29.60 -9.47
CA ILE A 395 -4.14 30.61 -8.44
C ILE A 395 -2.75 30.98 -7.94
N ASN A 396 -2.25 32.13 -8.37
CA ASN A 396 -0.93 32.59 -7.95
C ASN A 396 -0.98 33.09 -6.49
N PRO A 397 -0.04 32.66 -5.64
CA PRO A 397 0.22 33.28 -4.34
C PRO A 397 0.35 34.79 -4.48
N LYS A 398 -0.27 35.55 -3.57
CA LYS A 398 -0.18 37.03 -3.56
C LYS A 398 0.17 37.51 -2.16
N PRO A 399 0.87 38.65 -2.00
CA PRO A 399 1.18 39.20 -0.68
C PRO A 399 -0.08 39.38 0.17
N ILE A 400 0.03 39.12 1.48
CA ILE A 400 -1.06 39.47 2.40
C ILE A 400 -1.31 40.99 2.37
N PRO A 401 -2.57 41.46 2.52
CA PRO A 401 -2.85 42.89 2.62
C PRO A 401 -2.06 43.53 3.76
N ALA A 402 -1.50 44.72 3.52
CA ALA A 402 -0.71 45.44 4.51
C ALA A 402 -1.51 45.66 5.82
N GLY A 403 -0.87 45.39 6.96
CA GLY A 403 -1.51 45.51 8.28
C GLY A 403 -2.32 44.30 8.72
N THR A 404 -2.42 43.24 7.92
CA THR A 404 -3.05 41.98 8.34
C THR A 404 -2.24 41.32 9.45
N THR A 405 -2.91 40.88 10.52
CA THR A 405 -2.31 40.17 11.65
C THR A 405 -2.88 38.77 11.77
N ALA A 406 -2.13 37.84 12.38
CA ALA A 406 -2.63 36.49 12.65
C ALA A 406 -3.92 36.51 13.49
N ALA A 407 -3.99 37.41 14.49
CA ALA A 407 -5.18 37.60 15.31
C ALA A 407 -6.41 37.99 14.47
N ALA A 408 -6.28 38.95 13.55
CA ALA A 408 -7.38 39.36 12.69
C ALA A 408 -7.90 38.24 11.79
N VAL A 409 -7.01 37.38 11.28
CA VAL A 409 -7.40 36.22 10.47
C VAL A 409 -8.16 35.20 11.31
N ILE A 410 -7.70 34.91 12.54
CA ILE A 410 -8.41 34.01 13.46
C ILE A 410 -9.77 34.59 13.87
N ASP A 411 -9.84 35.89 14.18
CA ASP A 411 -11.09 36.56 14.52
C ASP A 411 -12.09 36.51 13.36
N ASN A 412 -11.61 36.67 12.12
CA ASN A 412 -12.42 36.50 10.92
C ASN A 412 -12.94 35.07 10.77
N TYR A 413 -12.12 34.07 11.06
CA TYR A 413 -12.57 32.67 11.09
C TYR A 413 -13.66 32.45 12.14
N ILE A 414 -13.42 32.87 13.39
CA ILE A 414 -14.37 32.77 14.50
C ILE A 414 -15.71 33.43 14.11
N LYS A 415 -15.66 34.63 13.52
CA LYS A 415 -16.84 35.32 13.01
C LYS A 415 -17.54 34.54 11.89
N ALA A 416 -16.77 34.00 10.94
CA ALA A 416 -17.30 33.28 9.78
C ALA A 416 -18.03 31.98 10.17
N ILE A 417 -17.60 31.32 11.24
CA ILE A 417 -18.22 30.10 11.75
C ILE A 417 -19.35 30.35 12.75
N GLY A 418 -19.69 31.58 13.09
CA GLY A 418 -20.85 31.88 13.96
C GLY A 418 -20.56 32.80 15.15
N GLY A 419 -19.31 33.20 15.37
CA GLY A 419 -18.90 34.10 16.44
C GLY A 419 -18.55 33.38 17.75
N SER A 420 -17.75 34.04 18.59
CA SER A 420 -17.24 33.50 19.85
C SER A 420 -18.36 33.12 20.82
N GLU A 421 -19.42 33.93 20.93
CA GLU A 421 -20.56 33.67 21.81
C GLU A 421 -21.23 32.33 21.49
N ASN A 422 -21.53 32.06 20.22
CA ASN A 422 -22.16 30.82 19.79
C ASN A 422 -21.25 29.60 19.97
N ILE A 423 -19.94 29.77 19.77
CA ILE A 423 -18.95 28.69 19.97
C ILE A 423 -18.80 28.36 21.47
N ILE A 424 -18.70 29.37 22.34
CA ILE A 424 -18.58 29.18 23.79
C ILE A 424 -19.86 28.58 24.38
N ALA A 425 -21.01 28.88 23.80
CA ALA A 425 -22.31 28.33 24.20
C ALA A 425 -22.51 26.84 23.83
N ILE A 426 -21.56 26.19 23.15
CA ILE A 426 -21.66 24.77 22.84
C ILE A 426 -21.42 23.94 24.10
N SER A 427 -22.47 23.30 24.59
CA SER A 427 -22.44 22.36 25.72
C SER A 427 -22.33 20.91 25.27
N ASP A 428 -22.86 20.57 24.09
CA ASP A 428 -22.75 19.25 23.47
C ASP A 428 -22.76 19.30 21.94
N ILE A 429 -22.11 18.32 21.31
CA ILE A 429 -22.12 18.09 19.86
C ILE A 429 -22.19 16.60 19.55
N SER A 430 -22.91 16.25 18.48
CA SER A 430 -22.96 14.91 17.91
C SER A 430 -22.79 15.01 16.39
N ILE A 431 -21.87 14.23 15.82
CA ILE A 431 -21.58 14.18 14.39
C ILE A 431 -21.56 12.71 13.97
N VAL A 432 -22.33 12.39 12.94
CA VAL A 432 -22.28 11.11 12.23
C VAL A 432 -21.73 11.37 10.84
N SER A 433 -20.63 10.72 10.49
CA SER A 433 -19.98 10.83 9.18
C SER A 433 -19.86 9.46 8.51
N ILE A 434 -19.89 9.46 7.19
CA ILE A 434 -19.65 8.28 6.34
C ILE A 434 -18.39 8.55 5.51
N GLY A 435 -17.51 7.55 5.41
CA GLY A 435 -16.36 7.56 4.52
C GLY A 435 -16.17 6.20 3.86
N THR A 436 -15.12 6.06 3.07
CA THR A 436 -14.73 4.78 2.45
C THR A 436 -13.25 4.52 2.66
N ILE A 437 -12.89 3.34 3.16
CA ILE A 437 -11.51 2.87 3.36
C ILE A 437 -11.36 1.60 2.51
N GLN A 438 -10.44 1.60 1.53
CA GLN A 438 -10.22 0.46 0.62
C GLN A 438 -11.52 -0.07 -0.02
N GLY A 439 -12.40 0.85 -0.45
CA GLY A 439 -13.69 0.52 -1.07
C GLY A 439 -14.80 0.09 -0.10
N VAL A 440 -14.51 -0.08 1.18
CA VAL A 440 -15.49 -0.45 2.21
C VAL A 440 -16.04 0.80 2.89
N GLU A 441 -17.37 0.90 2.99
CA GLU A 441 -18.03 2.00 3.72
C GLU A 441 -17.72 1.92 5.23
N VAL A 442 -17.26 3.03 5.78
CA VAL A 442 -17.01 3.21 7.20
C VAL A 442 -17.89 4.31 7.76
N GLN A 443 -18.43 4.09 8.96
CA GLN A 443 -19.19 5.07 9.69
C GLN A 443 -18.39 5.55 10.89
N SER A 444 -18.32 6.86 11.09
CA SER A 444 -17.74 7.48 12.29
C SER A 444 -18.83 8.21 13.06
N ILE A 445 -18.96 7.91 14.35
CA ILE A 445 -19.85 8.61 15.28
C ILE A 445 -18.97 9.30 16.30
N LEU A 446 -19.09 10.62 16.39
CA LEU A 446 -18.45 11.45 17.41
C LEU A 446 -19.54 12.13 18.24
N LYS A 447 -19.50 11.96 19.55
CA LYS A 447 -20.30 12.73 20.50
C LYS A 447 -19.39 13.34 21.56
N GLN A 448 -19.61 14.60 21.88
CA GLN A 448 -18.89 15.30 22.95
C GLN A 448 -19.88 16.07 23.81
N LYS A 449 -19.69 16.05 25.11
CA LYS A 449 -20.41 16.89 26.06
C LYS A 449 -19.42 17.49 27.05
N MET A 450 -19.43 18.81 27.12
CA MET A 450 -18.52 19.56 27.96
C MET A 450 -18.85 19.32 29.45
N PRO A 451 -17.84 19.31 30.34
CA PRO A 451 -16.42 19.53 30.05
C PRO A 451 -15.61 18.26 29.74
N ASN A 452 -16.14 17.06 29.99
CA ASN A 452 -15.31 15.84 30.11
C ASN A 452 -15.99 14.54 29.65
N LYS A 453 -16.89 14.60 28.67
CA LYS A 453 -17.48 13.39 28.06
C LYS A 453 -17.22 13.32 26.56
N LEU A 454 -16.73 12.18 26.10
CA LEU A 454 -16.42 11.88 24.70
C LEU A 454 -16.90 10.45 24.39
N PHE A 455 -17.57 10.29 23.26
CA PHE A 455 -17.83 9.00 22.64
C PHE A 455 -17.35 9.10 21.20
N GLN A 456 -16.46 8.21 20.80
CA GLN A 456 -16.03 8.09 19.43
C GLN A 456 -16.07 6.62 19.01
N GLU A 457 -16.76 6.34 17.92
CA GLU A 457 -16.86 5.00 17.36
C GLU A 457 -16.58 5.05 15.87
N ILE A 458 -15.76 4.12 15.40
CA ILE A 458 -15.59 3.82 13.98
C ILE A 458 -16.13 2.42 13.77
N SER A 459 -17.05 2.26 12.83
CA SER A 459 -17.66 0.98 12.50
C SER A 459 -17.65 0.72 11.00
N VAL A 460 -17.70 -0.56 10.65
CA VAL A 460 -17.87 -1.07 9.29
C VAL A 460 -19.23 -1.77 9.25
N PRO A 461 -20.34 -1.05 8.96
CA PRO A 461 -21.69 -1.60 9.10
C PRO A 461 -21.91 -2.88 8.29
N ALA A 462 -21.36 -2.95 7.08
CA ALA A 462 -21.46 -4.12 6.21
C ALA A 462 -20.87 -5.41 6.80
N MET A 463 -19.90 -5.28 7.71
CA MET A 463 -19.22 -6.41 8.35
C MET A 463 -19.62 -6.60 9.82
N ASN A 464 -20.45 -5.70 10.37
CA ASN A 464 -20.78 -5.65 11.80
C ASN A 464 -19.53 -5.64 12.70
N ILE A 465 -18.51 -4.89 12.28
CA ILE A 465 -17.24 -4.73 13.02
C ILE A 465 -17.16 -3.30 13.55
N VAL A 466 -16.65 -3.15 14.77
CA VAL A 466 -16.29 -1.86 15.38
C VAL A 466 -14.77 -1.84 15.61
N PRO A 467 -13.98 -1.40 14.62
CA PRO A 467 -12.52 -1.39 14.75
C PRO A 467 -12.02 -0.50 15.88
N MET A 468 -12.75 0.56 16.22
CA MET A 468 -12.38 1.47 17.30
C MET A 468 -13.61 1.96 18.05
N LYS A 469 -13.58 1.85 19.38
CA LYS A 469 -14.51 2.54 20.28
C LYS A 469 -13.72 3.21 21.40
N LEU A 470 -13.93 4.49 21.60
CA LEU A 470 -13.33 5.30 22.67
C LEU A 470 -14.45 5.99 23.44
N VAL A 471 -14.46 5.79 24.75
CA VAL A 471 -15.43 6.42 25.65
C VAL A 471 -14.68 7.06 26.80
N MET A 472 -14.89 8.36 27.00
CA MET A 472 -14.51 9.09 28.20
C MET A 472 -15.77 9.61 28.89
N ASN A 473 -15.89 9.35 30.18
CA ASN A 473 -16.98 9.85 31.00
C ASN A 473 -16.41 10.29 32.35
N GLY A 474 -16.10 11.57 32.47
CA GLY A 474 -15.39 12.10 33.64
C GLY A 474 -13.96 11.59 33.70
N ASP A 475 -13.61 10.90 34.78
CA ASP A 475 -12.28 10.34 34.99
C ASP A 475 -12.10 8.95 34.36
N SER A 476 -13.19 8.32 33.95
CA SER A 476 -13.16 7.00 33.31
C SER A 476 -12.88 7.14 31.82
N ILE A 477 -11.87 6.41 31.34
CA ILE A 477 -11.54 6.30 29.91
C ILE A 477 -11.46 4.82 29.56
N SER A 478 -12.17 4.42 28.52
CA SER A 478 -12.10 3.07 27.96
C SER A 478 -11.88 3.15 26.46
N MET A 479 -11.05 2.25 25.95
CA MET A 479 -10.74 2.13 24.54
C MET A 479 -10.81 0.66 24.16
N GLN A 480 -11.41 0.40 23.01
CA GLN A 480 -11.45 -0.92 22.39
C GLN A 480 -10.91 -0.80 20.97
N GLN A 481 -10.03 -1.73 20.60
CA GLN A 481 -9.59 -1.95 19.23
C GLN A 481 -10.02 -3.33 18.78
N ASN A 482 -10.70 -3.42 17.64
CA ASN A 482 -11.26 -4.66 17.11
C ASN A 482 -12.07 -5.47 18.15
N GLY A 483 -12.85 -4.75 18.97
CA GLY A 483 -13.65 -5.32 20.06
C GLY A 483 -12.87 -5.77 21.31
N GLN A 484 -11.54 -5.64 21.33
CA GLN A 484 -10.72 -6.00 22.48
C GLN A 484 -10.36 -4.74 23.30
N PRO A 485 -10.43 -4.79 24.65
CA PRO A 485 -9.95 -3.69 25.49
C PRO A 485 -8.48 -3.39 25.23
N THR A 486 -8.14 -2.12 25.05
CA THR A 486 -6.76 -1.68 24.84
C THR A 486 -6.29 -0.82 26.02
N PRO A 487 -5.11 -1.10 26.61
CA PRO A 487 -4.57 -0.28 27.68
C PRO A 487 -4.38 1.19 27.26
N ILE A 488 -4.74 2.12 28.15
CA ILE A 488 -4.62 3.55 27.92
C ILE A 488 -3.52 4.11 28.83
N PRO A 489 -2.50 4.78 28.29
CA PRO A 489 -1.48 5.44 29.11
C PRO A 489 -2.11 6.49 30.04
N ALA A 490 -1.58 6.63 31.25
CA ALA A 490 -2.08 7.62 32.23
C ALA A 490 -2.05 9.07 31.70
N THR A 491 -1.12 9.39 30.79
CA THR A 491 -0.98 10.70 30.13
C THR A 491 -2.00 10.96 29.02
N ALA A 492 -2.74 9.94 28.56
CA ALA A 492 -3.69 10.08 27.46
C ALA A 492 -4.89 10.96 27.81
N LYS A 493 -5.25 11.06 29.10
CA LYS A 493 -6.37 11.88 29.57
C LYS A 493 -6.19 13.37 29.25
N GLU A 494 -5.01 13.93 29.52
CA GLU A 494 -4.74 15.34 29.27
C GLU A 494 -4.81 15.64 27.76
N GLY A 495 -4.27 14.75 26.93
CA GLY A 495 -4.37 14.84 25.47
C GLY A 495 -5.82 14.76 24.98
N LEU A 496 -6.63 13.86 25.54
CA LEU A 496 -8.04 13.72 25.19
C LEU A 496 -8.86 14.94 25.60
N LEU A 497 -8.67 15.46 26.81
CA LEU A 497 -9.31 16.69 27.26
C LEU A 497 -8.91 17.90 26.40
N ALA A 498 -7.65 17.97 25.96
CA ALA A 498 -7.21 19.00 25.02
C ALA A 498 -7.89 18.85 23.64
N SER A 499 -8.14 17.62 23.18
CA SER A 499 -8.82 17.32 21.91
C SER A 499 -10.33 17.54 21.91
N MET A 500 -10.95 17.74 23.08
CA MET A 500 -12.38 18.02 23.22
C MET A 500 -12.78 19.43 22.77
N GLN A 501 -11.82 20.32 22.52
CA GLN A 501 -12.11 21.65 21.98
C GLN A 501 -12.52 21.51 20.51
N ILE A 502 -13.83 21.57 20.25
CA ILE A 502 -14.41 21.49 18.90
C ILE A 502 -13.80 22.55 17.97
N PHE A 503 -13.55 23.75 18.53
CA PHE A 503 -12.92 24.88 17.86
C PHE A 503 -11.73 25.38 18.68
N PRO A 504 -10.53 24.79 18.53
CA PRO A 504 -9.36 25.16 19.32
C PRO A 504 -8.89 26.60 19.08
N GLU A 505 -9.34 27.23 18.00
CA GLU A 505 -9.05 28.63 17.66
C GLU A 505 -9.61 29.64 18.68
N ILE A 506 -10.56 29.24 19.53
CA ILE A 506 -11.06 30.11 20.61
C ILE A 506 -10.10 30.19 21.81
N ASN A 507 -9.11 29.29 21.87
CA ASN A 507 -8.18 29.19 22.98
C ASN A 507 -6.72 29.17 22.46
N LEU A 508 -6.26 30.34 22.05
CA LEU A 508 -4.90 30.55 21.52
C LEU A 508 -4.02 31.43 22.42
N ALA A 509 -4.51 31.88 23.59
CA ALA A 509 -3.82 32.86 24.45
C ALA A 509 -2.42 32.42 24.91
N THR A 510 -2.16 31.11 24.99
CA THR A 510 -0.87 30.53 25.39
C THR A 510 -0.01 30.08 24.20
N LYS A 511 -0.42 30.36 22.96
CA LYS A 511 0.22 29.89 21.73
C LYS A 511 0.88 31.05 20.97
N THR A 512 2.01 30.76 20.33
CA THR A 512 2.64 31.72 19.40
C THR A 512 2.03 31.55 18.01
N LEU A 513 1.60 32.65 17.40
CA LEU A 513 1.02 32.69 16.05
C LEU A 513 1.97 33.42 15.09
N THR A 514 2.32 32.78 13.98
CA THR A 514 3.15 33.39 12.93
C THR A 514 2.37 33.38 11.61
N LEU A 515 2.07 34.56 11.08
CA LEU A 515 1.40 34.74 9.79
C LEU A 515 2.44 34.76 8.66
N ALA A 516 2.23 33.96 7.61
CA ALA A 516 3.08 33.98 6.43
C ALA A 516 2.91 35.29 5.63
N PRO A 517 3.96 35.78 4.95
CA PRO A 517 3.89 37.03 4.19
C PRO A 517 3.09 36.93 2.88
N MET A 518 2.80 35.71 2.42
CA MET A 518 2.07 35.44 1.18
C MET A 518 0.82 34.61 1.48
N LEU A 519 -0.26 34.89 0.77
CA LEU A 519 -1.38 33.97 0.63
C LEU A 519 -0.93 32.78 -0.22
N GLU A 520 -1.31 31.58 0.19
CA GLU A 520 -1.01 30.35 -0.54
C GLU A 520 -2.28 29.79 -1.20
N ALA A 521 -2.12 29.13 -2.35
CA ALA A 521 -3.23 28.46 -2.99
C ALA A 521 -3.55 27.13 -2.29
N VAL A 522 -4.81 26.92 -1.92
CA VAL A 522 -5.34 25.69 -1.35
C VAL A 522 -6.57 25.31 -2.16
N GLY A 523 -6.42 24.32 -3.05
CA GLY A 523 -7.45 24.00 -4.04
C GLY A 523 -7.74 25.20 -4.95
N ASP A 524 -9.00 25.62 -4.99
CA ASP A 524 -9.47 26.74 -5.81
C ASP A 524 -9.53 28.09 -5.05
N ALA A 525 -8.89 28.19 -3.88
CA ALA A 525 -8.90 29.38 -3.04
C ALA A 525 -7.49 29.85 -2.64
N LEU A 526 -7.35 31.15 -2.36
CA LEU A 526 -6.19 31.70 -1.67
C LEU A 526 -6.45 31.69 -0.17
N ALA A 527 -5.41 31.37 0.60
CA ALA A 527 -5.50 31.19 2.04
C ALA A 527 -4.41 31.95 2.79
N TYR A 528 -4.80 32.58 3.90
CA TYR A 528 -3.87 33.03 4.93
C TYR A 528 -3.26 31.81 5.62
N VAL A 529 -1.93 31.79 5.74
CA VAL A 529 -1.21 30.68 6.37
C VAL A 529 -0.71 31.11 7.74
N ILE A 530 -1.17 30.43 8.78
CA ILE A 530 -0.78 30.69 10.17
C ILE A 530 -0.11 29.46 10.74
N THR A 531 1.15 29.62 11.15
CA THR A 531 1.83 28.62 11.99
C THR A 531 1.47 28.88 13.45
N ILE A 532 0.89 27.88 14.10
CA ILE A 532 0.50 27.85 15.51
C ILE A 532 1.49 26.98 16.27
N THR A 533 2.18 27.56 17.24
CA THR A 533 3.17 26.86 18.09
C THR A 533 2.69 26.85 19.54
N PRO A 534 2.25 25.70 20.08
CA PRO A 534 1.91 25.55 21.49
C PRO A 534 3.13 25.68 22.41
N ALA A 535 2.91 26.08 23.66
CA ALA A 535 3.97 26.16 24.68
C ALA A 535 4.66 24.80 24.97
N THR A 536 3.95 23.70 24.74
CA THR A 536 4.45 22.32 24.92
C THR A 536 5.30 21.81 23.75
N GLY A 537 5.49 22.62 22.70
CA GLY A 537 6.17 22.23 21.47
C GLY A 537 5.23 21.66 20.39
N GLY A 538 5.77 21.39 19.21
CA GLY A 538 5.02 21.02 18.00
C GLY A 538 4.58 22.24 17.17
N LYS A 539 4.25 22.01 15.89
CA LYS A 539 3.76 23.06 14.98
C LYS A 539 2.53 22.56 14.23
N ILE A 540 1.52 23.43 14.15
CA ILE A 540 0.35 23.23 13.29
C ILE A 540 0.31 24.40 12.31
N THR A 541 0.29 24.11 11.02
CA THR A 541 0.11 25.14 9.99
C THR A 541 -1.33 25.10 9.51
N ALA A 542 -2.09 26.17 9.76
CA ALA A 542 -3.49 26.29 9.40
C ALA A 542 -3.68 27.29 8.25
N TYR A 543 -4.60 26.97 7.34
CA TYR A 543 -4.89 27.72 6.13
C TYR A 543 -6.33 28.23 6.20
N TYR A 544 -6.53 29.54 6.13
CA TYR A 544 -7.84 30.19 6.23
C TYR A 544 -8.15 30.92 4.92
N ASP A 545 -9.28 30.59 4.31
CA ASP A 545 -9.77 31.17 3.06
C ASP A 545 -9.82 32.69 3.14
N GLU A 546 -9.22 33.36 2.16
CA GLU A 546 -9.16 34.82 2.09
C GLU A 546 -10.56 35.46 2.01
N LYS A 547 -11.48 34.84 1.28
CA LYS A 547 -12.80 35.40 0.95
C LYS A 547 -13.83 35.06 2.01
N THR A 548 -13.85 33.82 2.47
CA THR A 548 -14.88 33.30 3.38
C THR A 548 -14.45 33.33 4.84
N GLY A 549 -13.14 33.44 5.11
CA GLY A 549 -12.57 33.29 6.45
C GLY A 549 -12.59 31.86 6.99
N LEU A 550 -13.17 30.90 6.27
CA LEU A 550 -13.28 29.52 6.72
C LEU A 550 -11.94 28.81 6.63
N LYS A 551 -11.69 27.88 7.57
CA LYS A 551 -10.51 27.03 7.51
C LYS A 551 -10.60 26.08 6.31
N LEU A 552 -9.55 25.99 5.51
CA LEU A 552 -9.48 25.13 4.33
C LEU A 552 -8.64 23.89 4.59
N LYS A 553 -7.54 24.05 5.35
CA LYS A 553 -6.58 22.99 5.60
C LYS A 553 -5.85 23.23 6.92
N ASP A 554 -5.41 22.17 7.56
CA ASP A 554 -4.29 22.23 8.50
C ASP A 554 -3.31 21.09 8.28
N VAL A 555 -2.06 21.31 8.70
CA VAL A 555 -0.94 20.39 8.59
C VAL A 555 -0.25 20.32 9.94
N ALA A 556 -0.16 19.12 10.49
CA ALA A 556 0.56 18.81 11.72
C ALA A 556 1.58 17.69 11.44
N THR A 557 2.44 17.38 12.42
CA THR A 557 3.42 16.28 12.31
C THR A 557 2.76 14.93 11.99
N THR A 558 1.52 14.73 12.44
CA THR A 558 0.77 13.48 12.29
C THR A 558 0.02 13.34 10.96
N GLY A 559 -0.01 14.39 10.12
CA GLY A 559 -0.74 14.40 8.86
C GLY A 559 -1.37 15.75 8.54
N SER A 560 -2.18 15.79 7.49
CA SER A 560 -2.91 16.99 7.07
C SER A 560 -4.41 16.72 6.99
N THR A 561 -5.22 17.74 7.25
CA THR A 561 -6.69 17.66 7.11
C THR A 561 -7.20 18.81 6.28
N GLU A 562 -7.98 18.51 5.23
CA GLU A 562 -8.70 19.48 4.43
C GLU A 562 -10.17 19.55 4.85
N TYR A 563 -10.75 20.74 4.80
CA TYR A 563 -12.11 21.04 5.25
C TYR A 563 -12.88 21.71 4.12
N SER A 564 -14.10 21.25 3.86
CA SER A 564 -14.98 21.85 2.86
C SER A 564 -16.45 21.63 3.21
N ASN A 565 -17.33 22.21 2.38
CA ASN A 565 -18.79 22.08 2.50
C ASN A 565 -19.33 22.51 3.87
N TYR A 566 -18.91 23.68 4.37
CA TYR A 566 -19.39 24.17 5.66
C TYR A 566 -20.90 24.39 5.66
N LYS A 567 -21.60 23.92 6.70
CA LYS A 567 -23.03 24.20 6.92
C LYS A 567 -23.29 24.65 8.35
N THR A 568 -24.28 25.51 8.52
CA THR A 568 -24.72 26.01 9.83
C THR A 568 -25.55 24.96 10.55
N VAL A 569 -25.17 24.66 11.79
CA VAL A 569 -25.88 23.80 12.74
C VAL A 569 -26.02 24.61 14.03
N ASN A 570 -27.25 24.89 14.45
CA ASN A 570 -27.55 25.68 15.65
C ASN A 570 -26.70 26.97 15.81
N GLY A 571 -26.62 27.77 14.75
CA GLY A 571 -25.88 29.04 14.75
C GLY A 571 -24.37 28.94 14.50
N VAL A 572 -23.80 27.73 14.42
CA VAL A 572 -22.36 27.51 14.20
C VAL A 572 -22.11 26.75 12.91
N LYS A 573 -21.19 27.19 12.06
CA LYS A 573 -20.78 26.46 10.86
C LYS A 573 -19.75 25.39 11.21
N ILE A 574 -20.00 24.18 10.73
CA ILE A 574 -19.05 23.06 10.80
C ILE A 574 -18.77 22.52 9.39
N PRO A 575 -17.58 21.97 9.12
CA PRO A 575 -17.29 21.33 7.84
C PRO A 575 -18.09 20.03 7.67
N TYR A 576 -18.85 19.89 6.58
CA TYR A 576 -19.54 18.63 6.25
C TYR A 576 -18.67 17.69 5.42
N THR A 577 -17.49 18.11 5.00
CA THR A 577 -16.52 17.23 4.34
C THR A 577 -15.15 17.46 4.94
N LYS A 578 -14.52 16.38 5.38
CA LYS A 578 -13.14 16.36 5.88
C LYS A 578 -12.36 15.34 5.08
N LYS A 579 -11.19 15.71 4.56
CA LYS A 579 -10.22 14.78 3.98
C LYS A 579 -9.00 14.76 4.86
N ALA A 580 -8.78 13.68 5.60
CA ALA A 580 -7.64 13.56 6.50
C ALA A 580 -6.62 12.60 5.90
N ASP A 581 -5.37 13.03 5.82
CA ASP A 581 -4.22 12.17 5.59
C ASP A 581 -3.80 11.54 6.92
N MET A 582 -4.07 10.25 7.06
CA MET A 582 -3.69 9.45 8.22
C MET A 582 -2.67 8.38 7.79
N GLY A 583 -1.38 8.65 7.99
CA GLY A 583 -0.32 7.70 7.63
C GLY A 583 -0.22 7.43 6.11
N GLY A 584 -0.39 8.48 5.29
CA GLY A 584 -0.33 8.42 3.84
C GLY A 584 -1.63 7.96 3.18
N GLN A 585 -2.71 7.73 3.94
CA GLN A 585 -4.02 7.44 3.41
C GLN A 585 -4.93 8.67 3.55
N LEU A 586 -5.36 9.22 2.42
CA LEU A 586 -6.41 10.23 2.38
C LEU A 586 -7.78 9.57 2.58
N ILE A 587 -8.39 9.83 3.72
CA ILE A 587 -9.75 9.36 4.04
C ILE A 587 -10.70 10.55 3.97
N GLU A 588 -11.67 10.48 3.07
CA GLU A 588 -12.77 11.43 2.98
C GLU A 588 -13.93 11.00 3.88
N TYR A 589 -14.29 11.85 4.83
CA TYR A 589 -15.50 11.72 5.64
C TYR A 589 -16.50 12.80 5.25
N LYS A 590 -17.74 12.39 4.97
CA LYS A 590 -18.89 13.26 4.74
C LYS A 590 -19.84 13.17 5.91
N VAL A 591 -20.16 14.32 6.51
CA VAL A 591 -21.14 14.41 7.59
C VAL A 591 -22.53 14.08 7.05
N LYS A 592 -23.13 13.03 7.59
CA LYS A 592 -24.52 12.63 7.36
C LYS A 592 -25.46 13.41 8.26
N GLU A 593 -25.09 13.56 9.53
CA GLU A 593 -25.89 14.24 10.54
C GLU A 593 -24.98 14.98 11.51
N ALA A 594 -25.37 16.19 11.91
CA ALA A 594 -24.73 16.92 12.97
C ALA A 594 -25.74 17.68 13.82
N LYS A 595 -25.53 17.67 15.13
CA LYS A 595 -26.38 18.28 16.14
C LYS A 595 -25.51 19.01 17.17
N ILE A 596 -25.91 20.20 17.57
CA ILE A 596 -25.23 21.04 18.58
C ILE A 596 -26.26 21.44 19.63
N ASN A 597 -25.91 21.34 20.91
CA ASN A 597 -26.77 21.60 22.07
C ASN A 597 -28.08 20.79 22.01
N SER A 598 -27.94 19.52 21.68
CA SER A 598 -29.04 18.58 21.48
C SER A 598 -29.53 17.94 22.77
N GLY A 599 -28.86 18.18 23.89
CA GLY A 599 -29.22 17.61 25.18
C GLY A 599 -28.69 16.19 25.35
N LEU A 600 -27.48 15.89 24.86
CA LEU A 600 -26.84 14.59 25.08
C LEU A 600 -26.88 14.21 26.56
N THR A 601 -27.24 12.96 26.84
CA THR A 601 -27.40 12.45 28.20
C THR A 601 -26.24 11.55 28.57
N ASP A 602 -26.16 11.15 29.84
CA ASP A 602 -25.13 10.23 30.31
C ASP A 602 -25.25 8.83 29.70
N ALA A 603 -26.43 8.48 29.16
CA ALA A 603 -26.64 7.24 28.43
C ALA A 603 -25.91 7.22 27.07
N ASP A 604 -25.61 8.39 26.50
CA ASP A 604 -24.91 8.51 25.21
C ASP A 604 -23.42 8.19 25.27
N PHE A 605 -22.86 8.06 26.47
CA PHE A 605 -21.43 7.84 26.75
C PHE A 605 -21.19 6.50 27.46
N LYS A 606 -21.88 5.45 27.02
CA LYS A 606 -21.80 4.08 27.57
C LYS A 606 -21.25 3.05 26.57
#